data_AF-A0A2U8DMN1-F1
#
_entry.id   AF-A0A2U8DMN1-F1
#
_cell.length_a   1.000
_cell.length_b   1.000
_cell.length_c   1.000
_cell.angle_alpha   90.00
_cell.angle_beta   90.00
_cell.angle_gamma   90.00
#
_symmetry.space_group_name_H-M   'P 1'
#
loop_
_entity.id
_entity.type
_entity.pdbx_description
1 polymer ?
#
loop_
_entity_poly.entity_id
_entity_poly.type
_entity_poly.pdbx_seq_one_letter_code
_entity_poly.pdbx_strand_id
1 'polypeptide(L)'
;MGLKTYSSNEISNLPKQITYEKGGYIYTYVLTENSPPTFNGVELPNDDIITKDGQVISTKTYGYKLAYTNEPKISTGIIFVSPIEGAAEAKWEMSVGGGTINGRSYSQHAMERMAPNTPEVKAELYERATKLAQEKGLVPQTKGYSTFVDKYIDPRNIPPSVIEDAIKNAKPIPGNRPDTFLHETESVKVVVNGNGDVITVIPK
;
A
#
# COMPACT_ATOMS: atom_id res chain seq x y z
N MET A 1 -16.49 9.06 -8.25
CA MET A 1 -17.35 10.20 -7.91
C MET A 1 -16.81 11.42 -8.64
N GLY A 2 -17.64 12.14 -9.39
CA GLY A 2 -17.19 13.31 -10.17
C GLY A 2 -16.74 14.45 -9.24
N LEU A 3 -15.64 15.11 -9.58
CA LEU A 3 -15.17 16.33 -8.90
C LEU A 3 -16.17 17.46 -9.18
N LYS A 4 -16.82 17.99 -8.14
CA LYS A 4 -17.73 19.12 -8.26
C LYS A 4 -16.94 20.42 -8.46
N THR A 5 -17.30 21.19 -9.48
CA THR A 5 -16.70 22.49 -9.84
C THR A 5 -17.62 23.65 -9.48
N TYR A 6 -17.05 24.80 -9.15
CA TYR A 6 -17.74 26.03 -8.76
C TYR A 6 -17.26 27.23 -9.59
N SER A 7 -18.15 28.17 -9.86
CA SER A 7 -17.84 29.48 -10.48
C SER A 7 -17.36 30.51 -9.45
N SER A 8 -16.73 31.60 -9.92
CA SER A 8 -16.28 32.72 -9.06
C SER A 8 -17.37 33.31 -8.16
N ASN A 9 -18.64 33.29 -8.59
CA ASN A 9 -19.75 33.83 -7.81
C ASN A 9 -20.16 32.89 -6.66
N GLU A 10 -20.07 31.58 -6.87
CA GLU A 10 -20.48 30.57 -5.89
C GLU A 10 -19.49 30.44 -4.73
N ILE A 11 -18.20 30.66 -4.97
CA ILE A 11 -17.15 30.47 -3.96
C ILE A 11 -17.13 31.51 -2.85
N SER A 12 -17.86 32.61 -2.99
CA SER A 12 -17.99 33.65 -1.97
C SER A 12 -18.65 33.12 -0.68
N ASN A 13 -19.57 32.17 -0.83
CA ASN A 13 -20.34 31.57 0.26
C ASN A 13 -19.81 30.20 0.70
N LEU A 14 -18.71 29.72 0.10
CA LEU A 14 -18.14 28.41 0.41
C LEU A 14 -16.99 28.50 1.42
N PRO A 15 -16.87 27.52 2.33
CA PRO A 15 -15.75 27.49 3.26
C PRO A 15 -14.44 27.31 2.50
N LYS A 16 -13.40 28.07 2.86
CA LYS A 16 -12.09 27.97 2.17
C LYS A 16 -11.41 26.63 2.38
N GLN A 17 -11.77 25.93 3.46
CA GLN A 17 -11.26 24.62 3.83
C GLN A 17 -12.39 23.76 4.38
N ILE A 18 -12.39 22.48 4.03
CA ILE A 18 -13.27 21.47 4.61
C ILE A 18 -12.43 20.31 5.12
N THR A 19 -12.77 19.80 6.30
CA THR A 19 -12.14 18.64 6.91
C THR A 19 -13.20 17.61 7.24
N TYR A 20 -12.96 16.34 6.89
CA TYR A 20 -13.84 15.26 7.29
C TYR A 20 -13.05 13.98 7.61
N GLU A 21 -13.65 13.13 8.43
CA GLU A 21 -13.12 11.83 8.80
C GLU A 21 -13.82 10.73 8.01
N LYS A 22 -13.06 9.81 7.43
CA LYS A 22 -13.58 8.65 6.70
C LYS A 22 -12.64 7.47 6.86
N GLY A 23 -13.15 6.35 7.38
CA GLY A 23 -12.36 5.13 7.55
C GLY A 23 -11.21 5.28 8.56
N GLY A 24 -11.33 6.18 9.55
CA GLY A 24 -10.27 6.46 10.52
C GLY A 24 -9.20 7.46 10.05
N TYR A 25 -9.31 7.96 8.81
CA TYR A 25 -8.39 8.94 8.25
C TYR A 25 -9.06 10.32 8.12
N ILE A 26 -8.25 11.36 8.32
CA ILE A 26 -8.61 12.76 8.19
C ILE A 26 -8.28 13.20 6.78
N TYR A 27 -9.21 13.88 6.12
CA TYR A 27 -9.01 14.49 4.82
C TYR A 27 -9.35 15.97 4.90
N THR A 28 -8.37 16.80 4.60
CA THR A 28 -8.50 18.25 4.55
C THR A 28 -8.40 18.70 3.10
N TYR A 29 -9.45 19.32 2.59
CA TYR A 29 -9.48 19.90 1.25
C TYR A 29 -9.53 21.41 1.31
N VAL A 30 -8.82 22.07 0.38
CA VAL A 30 -8.78 23.52 0.25
C VAL A 30 -9.39 23.92 -1.08
N LEU A 31 -10.25 24.95 -1.04
CA LEU A 31 -10.88 25.54 -2.21
C LEU A 31 -9.82 26.27 -3.03
N THR A 32 -9.52 25.75 -4.22
CA THR A 32 -8.41 26.21 -5.07
C THR A 32 -8.92 26.49 -6.49
N GLU A 33 -8.31 27.45 -7.17
CA GLU A 33 -8.55 27.68 -8.60
C GLU A 33 -8.11 26.45 -9.42
N ASN A 34 -8.92 26.08 -10.42
CA ASN A 34 -8.62 25.01 -11.35
C ASN A 34 -7.76 25.54 -12.50
N SER A 35 -6.95 24.65 -13.06
CA SER A 35 -6.17 24.96 -14.26
C SER A 35 -7.11 25.28 -15.44
N PRO A 36 -6.65 26.09 -16.40
CA PRO A 36 -7.44 26.40 -17.57
C PRO A 36 -7.84 25.14 -18.34
N PRO A 37 -9.06 25.08 -18.90
CA PRO A 37 -9.47 23.96 -19.72
C PRO A 37 -8.60 23.92 -20.99
N THR A 38 -8.24 22.71 -21.42
CA THR A 38 -7.51 22.50 -22.68
C THR A 38 -8.47 22.00 -23.76
N PHE A 39 -8.33 22.52 -24.97
CA PHE A 39 -9.04 22.02 -26.16
C PHE A 39 -8.01 21.64 -27.23
N ASN A 40 -7.99 20.37 -27.64
CA ASN A 40 -6.97 19.82 -28.55
C ASN A 40 -5.51 20.12 -28.12
N GLY A 41 -5.24 20.11 -26.81
CA GLY A 41 -3.89 20.38 -26.28
C GLY A 41 -3.51 21.86 -26.21
N VAL A 42 -4.40 22.78 -26.59
CA VAL A 42 -4.20 24.22 -26.42
C VAL A 42 -4.92 24.67 -25.16
N GLU A 43 -4.21 25.35 -24.25
CA GLU A 43 -4.82 26.00 -23.08
C GLU A 43 -5.76 27.11 -23.55
N LEU A 44 -7.02 27.03 -23.16
CA LEU A 44 -7.96 28.13 -23.34
C LEU A 44 -7.63 29.21 -22.31
N PRO A 45 -7.69 30.50 -22.69
CA PRO A 45 -7.44 31.59 -21.76
C PRO A 45 -8.46 31.57 -20.61
N ASN A 46 -7.96 31.62 -19.38
CA ASN A 46 -8.72 31.76 -18.13
C ASN A 46 -9.01 33.24 -17.78
N ASP A 47 -8.91 34.11 -18.77
CA ASP A 47 -9.13 35.54 -18.59
C ASP A 47 -10.62 35.84 -18.46
N ASP A 48 -10.92 36.91 -17.74
CA ASP A 48 -12.28 37.40 -17.62
C ASP A 48 -12.73 37.98 -18.98
N ILE A 49 -13.93 37.58 -19.43
CA ILE A 49 -14.51 38.07 -20.67
C ILE A 49 -15.20 39.40 -20.34
N ILE A 50 -14.73 40.48 -20.95
CA ILE A 50 -15.39 41.80 -20.87
C ILE A 50 -16.41 41.89 -22.01
N THR A 51 -17.69 42.00 -21.66
CA THR A 51 -18.76 42.19 -22.64
C THR A 51 -18.72 43.62 -23.21
N LYS A 52 -19.43 43.86 -24.33
CA LYS A 52 -19.44 45.17 -25.02
C LYS A 52 -20.01 46.31 -24.14
N ASP A 53 -20.78 45.96 -23.13
CA ASP A 53 -21.40 46.80 -22.11
C ASP A 53 -20.54 46.94 -20.83
N GLY A 54 -19.33 46.37 -20.81
CA GLY A 54 -18.37 46.49 -19.71
C GLY A 54 -18.60 45.49 -18.57
N GLN A 55 -19.52 44.52 -18.72
CA GLN A 55 -19.74 43.47 -17.73
C GLN A 55 -18.59 42.46 -17.79
N VAL A 56 -18.06 42.10 -16.61
CA VAL A 56 -16.98 41.13 -16.48
C VAL A 56 -17.56 39.74 -16.19
N ILE A 57 -17.32 38.78 -17.08
CA ILE A 57 -17.71 37.38 -16.91
C ILE A 57 -16.44 36.58 -16.62
N SER A 58 -16.27 36.14 -15.38
CA SER A 58 -15.11 35.33 -15.01
C SER A 58 -15.25 33.89 -15.51
N THR A 59 -14.25 33.43 -16.25
CA THR A 59 -14.16 32.04 -16.76
C THR A 59 -13.49 31.09 -15.78
N LYS A 60 -12.98 31.63 -14.66
CA LYS A 60 -12.28 30.87 -13.63
C LYS A 60 -13.23 29.91 -12.94
N THR A 61 -12.72 28.70 -12.74
CA THR A 61 -13.44 27.66 -11.98
C THR A 61 -12.62 27.24 -10.77
N TYR A 62 -13.32 26.80 -9.74
CA TYR A 62 -12.74 26.41 -8.46
C TYR A 62 -13.19 25.01 -8.07
N GLY A 63 -12.37 24.34 -7.26
CA GLY A 63 -12.67 23.02 -6.72
C GLY A 63 -11.92 22.77 -5.42
N TYR A 64 -12.44 21.86 -4.61
CA TYR A 64 -11.74 21.38 -3.41
C TYR A 64 -10.65 20.40 -3.81
N LYS A 65 -9.39 20.77 -3.59
CA LYS A 65 -8.22 19.92 -3.81
C LYS A 65 -7.71 19.41 -2.46
N LEU A 66 -7.28 18.15 -2.41
CA LEU A 66 -6.76 17.54 -1.18
C LEU A 66 -5.47 18.27 -0.77
N ALA A 67 -5.50 18.96 0.37
CA ALA A 67 -4.35 19.68 0.91
C ALA A 67 -3.60 18.85 1.95
N TYR A 68 -4.33 18.09 2.77
CA TYR A 68 -3.74 17.20 3.78
C TYR A 68 -4.57 15.94 3.94
N THR A 69 -3.89 14.83 4.15
CA THR A 69 -4.47 13.63 4.72
C THR A 69 -3.42 12.90 5.54
N ASN A 70 -3.87 12.25 6.61
CA ASN A 70 -3.06 11.24 7.31
C ASN A 70 -3.24 9.84 6.69
N GLU A 71 -3.98 9.72 5.58
CA GLU A 71 -3.99 8.52 4.76
C GLU A 71 -2.58 8.29 4.20
N PRO A 72 -1.99 7.10 4.37
CA PRO A 72 -0.63 6.83 3.96
C PRO A 72 -0.47 6.94 2.43
N LYS A 73 0.31 7.92 1.97
CA LYS A 73 0.65 8.10 0.55
C LYS A 73 1.64 7.01 0.09
N ILE A 74 1.27 6.22 -0.91
CA ILE A 74 2.16 5.25 -1.57
C ILE A 74 3.06 5.96 -2.59
N SER A 75 4.32 6.22 -2.23
CA SER A 75 5.38 6.65 -3.15
C SER A 75 6.22 5.43 -3.54
N THR A 76 6.21 5.07 -4.82
CA THR A 76 7.10 4.06 -5.43
C THR A 76 8.56 4.51 -5.33
N GLY A 77 9.40 3.76 -4.61
CA GLY A 77 10.85 4.00 -4.54
C GLY A 77 11.55 3.20 -3.43
N ILE A 78 12.53 2.38 -3.81
CA ILE A 78 13.30 1.39 -3.03
C ILE A 78 14.25 2.05 -2.01
N ILE A 79 14.39 1.51 -0.78
CA ILE A 79 15.60 1.65 0.06
C ILE A 79 15.79 0.41 0.98
N PHE A 80 16.96 -0.23 0.88
CA PHE A 80 17.51 -1.16 1.90
C PHE A 80 18.24 -0.38 3.00
N VAL A 81 18.21 -0.83 4.27
CA VAL A 81 19.43 -1.09 5.08
C VAL A 81 19.14 -1.71 6.47
N SER A 82 20.07 -2.56 6.91
CA SER A 82 20.22 -3.16 8.25
C SER A 82 20.48 -2.13 9.37
N PRO A 83 20.34 -2.51 10.66
CA PRO A 83 20.05 -1.57 11.74
C PRO A 83 21.31 -0.92 12.34
N ILE A 84 21.26 0.40 12.48
CA ILE A 84 22.05 1.14 13.48
C ILE A 84 21.12 2.18 14.10
N GLU A 85 21.18 2.27 15.43
CA GLU A 85 20.25 2.97 16.31
C GLU A 85 19.94 4.41 15.88
N GLY A 86 18.63 4.69 15.79
CA GLY A 86 18.11 6.02 15.50
C GLY A 86 16.75 5.90 14.82
N ALA A 87 15.67 6.20 15.54
CA ALA A 87 14.29 6.01 15.14
C ALA A 87 13.96 6.56 13.74
N ALA A 88 13.84 5.65 12.77
CA ALA A 88 13.13 5.84 11.51
C ALA A 88 12.24 4.62 11.30
N GLU A 89 10.94 4.84 11.08
CA GLU A 89 9.96 3.76 10.88
C GLU A 89 10.34 2.94 9.65
N ALA A 90 10.87 1.74 9.87
CA ALA A 90 11.18 0.78 8.83
C ALA A 90 9.88 0.33 8.16
N LYS A 91 9.61 0.85 6.96
CA LYS A 91 8.44 0.46 6.16
C LYS A 91 8.70 -0.92 5.55
N TRP A 92 7.84 -1.89 5.86
CA TRP A 92 7.93 -3.24 5.31
C TRP A 92 7.66 -3.25 3.80
N GLU A 93 8.62 -3.69 2.99
CA GLU A 93 8.47 -3.81 1.53
C GLU A 93 8.15 -5.26 1.15
N MET A 94 7.00 -5.50 0.52
CA MET A 94 6.55 -6.84 0.12
C MET A 94 6.89 -7.16 -1.35
N SER A 95 8.14 -7.03 -1.80
CA SER A 95 8.50 -7.22 -3.23
C SER A 95 7.93 -8.52 -3.85
N VAL A 96 7.34 -8.40 -5.04
CA VAL A 96 6.83 -9.54 -5.82
C VAL A 96 8.00 -10.45 -6.17
N GLY A 97 7.89 -11.75 -5.87
CA GLY A 97 8.97 -12.73 -6.02
C GLY A 97 9.84 -12.94 -4.78
N GLY A 98 9.69 -12.12 -3.73
CA GLY A 98 10.51 -12.22 -2.51
C GLY A 98 11.61 -11.17 -2.47
N GLY A 99 12.63 -11.39 -1.65
CA GLY A 99 13.65 -10.39 -1.36
C GLY A 99 14.81 -10.96 -0.57
N THR A 100 15.87 -10.17 -0.43
CA THR A 100 17.09 -10.60 0.27
C THR A 100 17.22 -9.84 1.58
N ILE A 101 17.42 -10.53 2.69
CA ILE A 101 17.65 -9.92 4.01
C ILE A 101 18.93 -10.51 4.58
N ASN A 102 19.88 -9.66 5.01
CA ASN A 102 21.19 -10.07 5.53
C ASN A 102 21.94 -11.09 4.63
N GLY A 103 21.82 -10.95 3.31
CA GLY A 103 22.46 -11.84 2.33
C GLY A 103 21.75 -13.18 2.12
N ARG A 104 20.64 -13.45 2.80
CA ARG A 104 19.80 -14.64 2.62
C ARG A 104 18.58 -14.31 1.77
N SER A 105 18.23 -15.18 0.82
CA SER A 105 17.02 -15.02 0.02
C SER A 105 15.78 -15.46 0.80
N TYR A 106 14.70 -14.71 0.67
CA TYR A 106 13.39 -14.97 1.25
C TYR A 106 12.38 -15.03 0.11
N SER A 107 11.57 -16.09 0.09
CA SER A 107 10.48 -16.19 -0.87
C SER A 107 9.43 -15.09 -0.64
N GLN A 108 8.64 -14.77 -1.69
CA GLN A 108 7.49 -13.88 -1.55
C GLN A 108 6.58 -14.33 -0.39
N HIS A 109 6.30 -15.63 -0.32
CA HIS A 109 5.44 -16.17 0.73
C HIS A 109 6.05 -15.94 2.12
N ALA A 110 7.36 -16.13 2.31
CA ALA A 110 8.02 -15.85 3.58
C ALA A 110 7.90 -14.37 3.97
N MET A 111 8.14 -13.44 3.04
CA MET A 111 8.03 -12.01 3.31
C MET A 111 6.60 -11.56 3.62
N GLU A 112 5.60 -12.11 2.93
CA GLU A 112 4.18 -11.86 3.20
C GLU A 112 3.78 -12.36 4.61
N ARG A 113 4.35 -13.48 5.07
CA ARG A 113 4.15 -13.98 6.44
C ARG A 113 4.81 -13.10 7.49
N MET A 114 6.01 -12.61 7.20
CA MET A 114 6.78 -11.76 8.11
C MET A 114 6.19 -10.36 8.26
N ALA A 115 5.42 -9.91 7.25
CA ALA A 115 4.84 -8.59 7.19
C ALA A 115 4.07 -8.21 8.46
N PRO A 116 4.15 -6.93 8.86
CA PRO A 116 3.41 -6.44 10.02
C PRO A 116 1.90 -6.53 9.75
N ASN A 117 1.13 -6.83 10.80
CA ASN A 117 -0.31 -7.01 10.70
C ASN A 117 -1.03 -5.65 10.71
N THR A 118 -0.80 -4.84 9.68
CA THR A 118 -1.41 -3.50 9.53
C THR A 118 -2.48 -3.49 8.43
N PRO A 119 -3.42 -2.53 8.43
CA PRO A 119 -4.40 -2.38 7.36
C PRO A 119 -3.77 -2.23 5.97
N GLU A 120 -2.62 -1.54 5.87
CA GLU A 120 -1.92 -1.29 4.61
C GLU A 120 -1.37 -2.60 4.01
N VAL A 121 -0.70 -3.41 4.82
CA VAL A 121 -0.21 -4.74 4.42
C VAL A 121 -1.37 -5.65 4.00
N LYS A 122 -2.47 -5.64 4.78
CA LYS A 122 -3.65 -6.44 4.44
C LYS A 122 -4.30 -6.01 3.13
N ALA A 123 -4.35 -4.71 2.84
CA ALA A 123 -4.88 -4.20 1.58
C ALA A 123 -4.04 -4.68 0.39
N GLU A 124 -2.71 -4.61 0.50
CA GLU A 124 -1.82 -5.11 -0.54
C GLU A 124 -1.94 -6.64 -0.75
N LEU A 125 -1.98 -7.41 0.34
CA LEU A 125 -2.23 -8.86 0.29
C LEU A 125 -3.60 -9.18 -0.31
N TYR A 126 -4.63 -8.38 -0.04
CA TYR A 126 -5.96 -8.54 -0.59
C TYR A 126 -5.98 -8.34 -2.11
N GLU A 127 -5.27 -7.32 -2.62
CA GLU A 127 -5.14 -7.11 -4.07
C GLU A 127 -4.45 -8.30 -4.76
N ARG A 128 -3.37 -8.82 -4.15
CA ARG A 128 -2.66 -10.02 -4.66
C ARG A 128 -3.55 -11.25 -4.62
N ALA A 129 -4.21 -11.49 -3.49
CA ALA A 129 -5.14 -12.59 -3.32
C ALA A 129 -6.27 -12.53 -4.36
N THR A 130 -6.79 -11.34 -4.65
CA THR A 130 -7.84 -11.13 -5.64
C THR A 130 -7.36 -11.44 -7.05
N LYS A 131 -6.17 -10.97 -7.45
CA LYS A 131 -5.57 -11.30 -8.76
C LYS A 131 -5.36 -12.80 -8.92
N LEU A 132 -4.76 -13.44 -7.91
CA LEU A 132 -4.53 -14.90 -7.91
C LEU A 132 -5.83 -15.69 -7.90
N ALA A 133 -6.87 -15.22 -7.22
CA ALA A 133 -8.18 -15.85 -7.21
C ALA A 133 -8.82 -15.79 -8.60
N GLN A 134 -8.74 -14.64 -9.27
CA GLN A 134 -9.23 -14.46 -10.65
C GLN A 134 -8.46 -15.35 -11.63
N GLU A 135 -7.13 -15.42 -11.54
CA GLU A 135 -6.29 -16.33 -12.34
C GLU A 135 -6.66 -17.80 -12.13
N LYS A 136 -7.09 -18.16 -10.92
CA LYS A 136 -7.59 -19.51 -10.58
C LYS A 136 -9.05 -19.75 -10.98
N GLY A 137 -9.71 -18.78 -11.62
CA GLY A 137 -11.11 -18.87 -12.00
C GLY A 137 -12.10 -18.82 -10.83
N LEU A 138 -11.67 -18.34 -9.65
CA LEU A 138 -12.54 -18.18 -8.49
C LEU A 138 -13.39 -16.91 -8.66
N VAL A 139 -14.71 -17.09 -8.60
CA VAL A 139 -15.67 -15.99 -8.78
C VAL A 139 -15.85 -15.23 -7.47
N PRO A 140 -15.76 -13.88 -7.46
CA PRO A 140 -16.08 -13.07 -6.28
C PRO A 140 -17.46 -13.41 -5.71
N GLN A 141 -17.65 -13.24 -4.39
CA GLN A 141 -18.89 -13.60 -3.67
C GLN A 141 -19.18 -15.11 -3.58
N THR A 142 -18.24 -15.98 -3.95
CA THR A 142 -18.36 -17.43 -3.68
C THR A 142 -17.62 -17.81 -2.41
N LYS A 143 -18.09 -18.88 -1.73
CA LYS A 143 -17.40 -19.43 -0.56
C LYS A 143 -15.94 -19.82 -0.88
N GLY A 144 -15.69 -20.34 -2.08
CA GLY A 144 -14.35 -20.70 -2.54
C GLY A 144 -13.43 -19.49 -2.67
N TYR A 145 -13.93 -18.38 -3.21
CA TYR A 145 -13.20 -17.12 -3.30
C TYR A 145 -12.87 -16.55 -1.91
N SER A 146 -13.87 -16.42 -1.03
CA SER A 146 -13.65 -15.88 0.33
C SER A 146 -12.66 -16.73 1.11
N THR A 147 -12.82 -18.06 1.08
CA THR A 147 -11.89 -18.99 1.77
C THR A 147 -10.46 -18.86 1.24
N PHE A 148 -10.28 -18.67 -0.07
CA PHE A 148 -8.97 -18.50 -0.68
C PHE A 148 -8.33 -17.17 -0.25
N VAL A 149 -9.09 -16.07 -0.33
CA VAL A 149 -8.61 -14.72 0.00
C VAL A 149 -8.27 -14.61 1.48
N ASP A 150 -9.15 -15.07 2.37
CA ASP A 150 -8.93 -15.05 3.82
C ASP A 150 -7.70 -15.86 4.22
N LYS A 151 -7.47 -17.01 3.55
CA LYS A 151 -6.29 -17.84 3.79
C LYS A 151 -5.00 -17.21 3.27
N TYR A 152 -5.07 -16.40 2.22
CA TYR A 152 -3.91 -15.72 1.64
C TYR A 152 -3.48 -14.53 2.50
N ILE A 153 -4.43 -13.75 3.03
CA ILE A 153 -4.17 -12.55 3.83
C ILE A 153 -3.85 -12.97 5.26
N ASP A 154 -2.63 -13.41 5.47
CA ASP A 154 -2.22 -13.95 6.76
C ASP A 154 -0.82 -13.47 7.20
N PRO A 155 -0.64 -12.13 7.35
CA PRO A 155 0.58 -11.54 7.90
C PRO A 155 0.68 -11.82 9.40
N ARG A 156 1.87 -12.19 9.86
CA ARG A 156 2.12 -12.69 11.21
C ARG A 156 3.01 -11.78 12.06
N ASN A 157 3.46 -10.65 11.52
CA ASN A 157 4.33 -9.68 12.20
C ASN A 157 5.58 -10.34 12.82
N ILE A 158 6.31 -11.11 12.01
CA ILE A 158 7.50 -11.85 12.44
C ILE A 158 8.74 -11.11 11.92
N PRO A 159 9.53 -10.47 12.80
CA PRO A 159 10.72 -9.75 12.37
C PRO A 159 11.77 -10.70 11.75
N PRO A 160 12.55 -10.24 10.74
CA PRO A 160 13.63 -11.03 10.17
C PRO A 160 14.69 -11.45 11.20
N SER A 161 14.92 -10.64 12.24
CA SER A 161 15.85 -10.98 13.33
C SER A 161 15.45 -12.26 14.05
N VAL A 162 14.16 -12.50 14.28
CA VAL A 162 13.66 -13.72 14.92
C VAL A 162 13.90 -14.94 14.03
N ILE A 163 13.83 -14.77 12.71
CA ILE A 163 14.05 -15.84 11.74
C ILE A 163 15.54 -16.17 11.63
N GLU A 164 16.40 -15.17 11.49
CA GLU A 164 17.84 -15.39 11.45
C GLU A 164 18.36 -15.99 12.76
N ASP A 165 17.81 -15.57 13.90
CA ASP A 165 18.13 -16.17 15.21
C ASP A 165 17.71 -17.65 15.26
N ALA A 166 16.49 -17.96 14.81
CA ALA A 166 16.00 -19.34 14.71
C ALA A 166 16.89 -20.21 13.81
N ILE A 167 17.30 -19.71 12.64
CA ILE A 167 18.16 -20.44 11.72
C ILE A 167 19.55 -20.66 12.34
N LYS A 168 20.11 -19.65 13.01
CA LYS A 168 21.44 -19.69 13.61
C LYS A 168 21.53 -20.62 14.82
N ASN A 169 20.51 -20.60 15.68
CA ASN A 169 20.57 -21.24 17.00
C ASN A 169 19.81 -22.56 17.07
N ALA A 170 18.77 -22.76 16.25
CA ALA A 170 18.01 -24.02 16.26
C ALA A 170 18.73 -25.11 15.46
N LYS A 171 18.69 -26.35 15.98
CA LYS A 171 19.18 -27.52 15.26
C LYS A 171 18.29 -27.77 14.03
N PRO A 172 18.86 -27.88 12.82
CA PRO A 172 18.09 -28.16 11.62
C PRO A 172 17.53 -29.58 11.68
N ILE A 173 16.23 -29.71 11.40
CA ILE A 173 15.52 -30.99 11.26
C ILE A 173 15.21 -31.19 9.78
N PRO A 174 15.41 -32.38 9.18
CA PRO A 174 14.99 -32.64 7.81
C PRO A 174 13.50 -32.31 7.60
N GLY A 175 13.21 -31.54 6.56
CA GLY A 175 11.85 -31.14 6.20
C GLY A 175 11.08 -32.20 5.40
N ASN A 176 9.81 -31.91 5.12
CA ASN A 176 8.91 -32.81 4.40
C ASN A 176 9.17 -32.88 2.88
N ARG A 177 10.10 -32.07 2.36
CA ARG A 177 10.52 -32.08 0.95
C ARG A 177 12.02 -32.36 0.85
N PRO A 178 12.49 -33.00 -0.23
CA PRO A 178 13.91 -33.12 -0.50
C PRO A 178 14.60 -31.76 -0.43
N ASP A 179 15.80 -31.74 0.14
CA ASP A 179 16.61 -30.52 0.27
C ASP A 179 15.92 -29.37 1.03
N THR A 180 15.12 -29.71 2.04
CA THR A 180 14.55 -28.71 2.97
C THR A 180 14.87 -29.03 4.41
N PHE A 181 15.04 -27.99 5.21
CA PHE A 181 15.34 -28.06 6.63
C PHE A 181 14.37 -27.18 7.42
N LEU A 182 13.92 -27.70 8.56
CA LEU A 182 13.06 -27.02 9.52
C LEU A 182 13.92 -26.56 10.70
N HIS A 183 13.89 -25.26 10.97
CA HIS A 183 14.42 -24.65 12.18
C HIS A 183 13.26 -24.25 13.08
N GLU A 184 13.16 -24.89 14.23
CA GLU A 184 12.03 -24.73 15.15
C GLU A 184 12.51 -24.13 16.48
N THR A 185 11.91 -23.02 16.86
CA THR A 185 12.07 -22.39 18.17
C THR A 185 10.75 -22.43 18.94
N GLU A 186 10.69 -21.75 20.09
CA GLU A 186 9.44 -21.58 20.84
C GLU A 186 8.43 -20.72 20.07
N SER A 187 8.90 -19.71 19.33
CA SER A 187 8.04 -18.71 18.69
C SER A 187 7.75 -18.99 17.21
N VAL A 188 8.67 -19.64 16.48
CA VAL A 188 8.55 -19.81 15.03
C VAL A 188 9.06 -21.16 14.53
N LYS A 189 8.51 -21.58 13.40
CA LYS A 189 9.00 -22.65 12.53
C LYS A 189 9.41 -22.03 11.20
N VAL A 190 10.68 -22.16 10.85
CA VAL A 190 11.25 -21.62 9.62
C VAL A 190 11.67 -22.78 8.73
N VAL A 191 11.23 -22.77 7.47
CA VAL A 191 11.63 -23.79 6.48
C VAL A 191 12.60 -23.15 5.50
N VAL A 192 13.78 -23.75 5.37
CA VAL A 192 14.84 -23.33 4.44
C VAL A 192 15.16 -24.42 3.41
N ASN A 193 15.73 -24.06 2.25
CA ASN A 193 16.29 -25.02 1.28
C ASN A 193 17.76 -25.39 1.60
N GLY A 194 18.40 -26.24 0.79
CA GLY A 194 19.82 -26.60 0.94
C GLY A 194 20.82 -25.46 0.76
N ASN A 195 20.43 -24.38 0.09
CA ASN A 195 21.23 -23.16 -0.01
C ASN A 195 21.09 -22.25 1.23
N GLY A 196 20.14 -22.57 2.12
CA GLY A 196 19.77 -21.75 3.27
C GLY A 196 18.72 -20.68 2.97
N ASP A 197 18.12 -20.62 1.79
CA ASP A 197 17.08 -19.64 1.49
C ASP A 197 15.78 -19.93 2.25
N VAL A 198 15.11 -18.90 2.75
CA VAL A 198 13.85 -19.03 3.50
C VAL A 198 12.68 -19.21 2.54
N ILE A 199 12.03 -20.37 2.63
CA ILE A 199 10.86 -20.73 1.81
C ILE A 199 9.57 -20.28 2.49
N THR A 200 9.42 -20.55 3.79
CA THR A 200 8.20 -20.22 4.53
C THR A 200 8.48 -20.05 6.01
N VAL A 201 7.61 -19.30 6.67
CA VAL A 201 7.65 -18.98 8.09
C VAL A 201 6.28 -19.26 8.68
N ILE A 202 6.25 -19.99 9.80
CA ILE A 202 5.03 -20.41 10.47
C ILE A 202 5.16 -20.02 11.95
N PRO A 203 4.29 -19.15 12.50
CA PRO A 203 4.28 -18.86 13.92
C PRO A 203 3.78 -20.06 14.72
N LYS A 204 4.21 -20.18 15.97
CA LYS A 204 3.71 -21.15 16.94
C LYS A 204 2.69 -20.55 17.90
#